data_AF-A0A2P2E1D7-F1
#
_entry.id   AF-A0A2P2E1D7-F1
#
_cell.length_a   1.000
_cell.length_b   1.000
_cell.length_c   1.000
_cell.angle_alpha   90.00
_cell.angle_beta   90.00
_cell.angle_gamma   90.00
#
_symmetry.space_group_name_H-M   'P 1'
#
loop_
_entity.id
_entity.type
_entity.pdbx_description
1 polymer ?
#
loop_
_entity_poly.entity_id
_entity_poly.type
_entity_poly.pdbx_seq_one_letter_code
_entity_poly.pdbx_strand_id
1 'polypeptide(L)'
;MDKFVKKNIIDKKREEAVHSKEDEFADFEGSKAELLFLKFSRYLGRNRKTVFISLSVLIVLLISIIGFFEYRDHVFQKQTSALEEIQRKHREKSIPTDAQIADLESFLKNESSGDLNLRVWKDLSRLYAETKNWEKAAEYLEKAGTGIDTPKELKAYYFYIAGNYRDQQTNIPKALEDYKIASTLLDTNTEAKSFKAWSFLHTGRLQFASGDKAGAKLSLEKVLRIDGEGLDDLDEAKLQATYLLLKLGKS
;
A
#
# COMPACT_ATOMS: atom_id res chain seq x y z
N MET A 1 6.75 53.37 -32.84
CA MET A 1 7.97 53.43 -31.99
C MET A 1 9.11 53.96 -32.83
N ASP A 2 9.63 55.12 -32.42
CA ASP A 2 10.61 55.91 -33.15
C ASP A 2 11.99 55.21 -33.22
N LYS A 3 12.71 55.35 -34.34
CA LYS A 3 14.02 54.69 -34.57
C LYS A 3 15.08 55.13 -33.55
N PHE A 4 14.95 56.35 -33.01
CA PHE A 4 15.83 56.90 -32.00
C PHE A 4 15.67 56.24 -30.62
N VAL A 5 14.44 55.84 -30.25
CA VAL A 5 14.18 55.13 -28.99
C VAL A 5 14.82 53.74 -29.01
N LYS A 6 14.81 53.06 -30.16
CA LYS A 6 15.48 51.76 -30.33
C LYS A 6 17.00 51.85 -30.21
N LYS A 7 17.64 52.87 -30.78
CA LYS A 7 19.10 53.05 -30.73
C LYS A 7 19.60 53.31 -29.30
N ASN A 8 18.93 54.20 -28.56
CA ASN A 8 19.29 54.48 -27.16
C ASN A 8 19.14 53.26 -26.23
N ILE A 9 18.18 52.37 -26.47
CA ILE A 9 18.03 51.13 -25.69
C ILE A 9 19.16 50.14 -25.99
N ILE A 10 19.62 50.08 -27.24
CA ILE A 10 20.70 49.17 -27.67
C ILE A 10 22.04 49.63 -27.10
N ASP A 11 22.36 50.92 -27.18
CA ASP A 11 23.61 51.47 -26.69
C ASP A 11 23.70 51.35 -25.16
N LYS A 12 22.60 51.61 -24.44
CA LYS A 12 22.52 51.41 -22.99
C LYS A 12 22.70 49.95 -22.56
N LYS A 13 22.13 48.99 -23.30
CA LYS A 13 22.35 47.55 -23.06
C LYS A 13 23.81 47.14 -23.32
N ARG A 14 24.49 47.80 -24.26
CA ARG A 14 25.88 47.53 -24.60
C ARG A 14 26.84 48.05 -23.52
N GLU A 15 26.57 49.22 -22.97
CA GLU A 15 27.29 49.79 -21.82
C GLU A 15 27.08 48.95 -20.54
N GLU A 16 25.85 48.53 -20.25
CA GLU A 16 25.55 47.63 -19.12
C GLU A 16 26.23 46.25 -19.27
N ALA A 17 26.42 45.77 -20.50
CA ALA A 17 27.14 44.52 -20.78
C ALA A 17 28.66 44.66 -20.63
N VAL A 18 29.23 45.82 -20.97
CA VAL A 18 30.68 46.09 -20.81
C VAL A 18 31.04 46.24 -19.33
N HIS A 19 30.28 46.99 -18.54
CA HIS A 19 30.48 47.09 -17.09
C HIS A 19 30.27 45.76 -16.34
N SER A 20 29.53 44.81 -16.93
CA SER A 20 29.30 43.50 -16.31
C SER A 20 30.48 42.52 -16.40
N LYS A 21 31.56 42.85 -17.13
CA LYS A 21 32.69 41.96 -17.41
C LYS A 21 33.95 42.22 -16.58
N GLU A 22 34.03 43.31 -15.83
CA GLU A 22 35.12 43.52 -14.87
C GLU A 22 34.79 42.77 -13.57
N ASP A 23 35.66 41.86 -13.13
CA ASP A 23 35.48 41.15 -11.85
C ASP A 23 35.83 42.10 -10.71
N GLU A 24 34.80 42.77 -10.18
CA GLU A 24 34.90 43.77 -9.11
C GLU A 24 35.42 43.21 -7.78
N PHE A 25 35.72 41.90 -7.70
CA PHE A 25 36.29 41.23 -6.54
C PHE A 25 37.69 40.63 -6.80
N ALA A 26 38.35 41.01 -7.90
CA ALA A 26 39.68 40.51 -8.27
C ALA A 26 40.75 40.82 -7.21
N ASP A 27 40.64 41.96 -6.53
CA ASP A 27 41.62 42.44 -5.54
C ASP A 27 41.15 42.27 -4.07
N PHE A 28 40.27 41.30 -3.79
CA PHE A 28 39.73 41.09 -2.43
C PHE A 28 40.73 40.36 -1.51
N GLU A 29 41.19 41.01 -0.45
CA GLU A 29 42.20 40.49 0.49
C GLU A 29 41.63 39.72 1.72
N GLY A 30 40.32 39.47 1.78
CA GLY A 30 39.66 38.81 2.92
C GLY A 30 39.58 37.28 2.85
N SER A 31 38.78 36.68 3.75
CA SER A 31 38.61 35.22 3.79
C SER A 31 37.71 34.69 2.67
N LYS A 32 37.87 33.41 2.31
CA LYS A 32 37.04 32.76 1.26
C LYS A 32 35.54 32.78 1.59
N ALA A 33 35.18 32.72 2.88
CA ALA A 33 33.79 32.78 3.31
C ALA A 33 33.19 34.18 3.13
N GLU A 34 33.96 35.23 3.41
CA GLU A 34 33.54 36.62 3.17
C GLU A 34 33.41 36.92 1.67
N LEU A 35 34.34 36.42 0.84
CA LEU A 35 34.23 36.53 -0.62
C LEU A 35 32.93 35.88 -1.14
N LEU A 36 32.59 34.68 -0.65
CA LEU A 36 31.35 33.99 -1.01
C LEU A 36 30.12 34.77 -0.56
N PHE A 37 30.13 35.30 0.67
CA PHE A 37 29.04 36.12 1.20
C PHE A 37 28.85 37.43 0.41
N LEU A 38 29.94 38.09 0.01
CA LEU A 38 29.90 39.30 -0.81
C LEU A 38 29.39 39.01 -2.23
N LYS A 39 29.86 37.93 -2.86
CA LYS A 39 29.35 37.50 -4.17
C LYS A 39 27.87 37.12 -4.10
N PHE A 40 27.45 36.43 -3.04
CA PHE A 40 26.06 36.05 -2.82
C PHE A 40 25.15 37.26 -2.52
N SER A 41 25.54 38.16 -1.61
CA SER A 41 24.78 39.37 -1.28
C SER A 41 24.65 40.33 -2.47
N ARG A 42 25.70 40.48 -3.27
CA ARG A 42 25.63 41.27 -4.51
C ARG A 42 24.78 40.60 -5.58
N TYR A 43 24.85 39.27 -5.71
CA TYR A 43 23.95 38.51 -6.56
C TYR A 43 22.49 38.67 -6.14
N LEU A 44 22.18 38.61 -4.84
CA LEU A 44 20.87 38.89 -4.27
C LEU A 44 20.41 40.32 -4.57
N GLY A 45 21.30 41.31 -4.41
CA GLY A 45 21.00 42.71 -4.72
C GLY A 45 20.68 42.95 -6.19
N ARG A 46 21.50 42.39 -7.09
CA ARG A 46 21.33 42.52 -8.55
C ARG A 46 20.11 41.77 -9.08
N ASN A 47 19.81 40.60 -8.51
CA ASN A 47 18.69 39.75 -8.91
C ASN A 47 17.49 39.84 -7.95
N ARG A 48 17.37 40.91 -7.16
CA ARG A 48 16.37 41.03 -6.08
C ARG A 48 14.96 40.65 -6.52
N LYS A 49 14.53 41.11 -7.70
CA LYS A 49 13.19 40.82 -8.25
C LYS A 49 13.01 39.32 -8.51
N THR A 50 13.98 38.69 -9.17
CA THR A 50 13.94 37.25 -9.48
C THR A 50 13.97 36.42 -8.20
N VAL A 51 14.79 36.80 -7.22
CA VAL A 51 14.87 36.13 -5.92
C VAL A 51 13.54 36.22 -5.18
N PHE A 52 12.94 37.41 -5.07
CA PHE A 52 11.63 37.56 -4.42
C PHE A 52 10.53 36.78 -5.15
N ILE A 53 10.50 36.79 -6.49
CA ILE A 53 9.55 35.98 -7.26
C ILE A 53 9.75 34.49 -6.98
N SER A 54 10.99 34.00 -7.00
CA SER A 54 11.28 32.58 -6.74
C SER A 54 10.90 32.16 -5.32
N LEU A 55 11.14 33.04 -4.33
CA LEU A 55 10.75 32.81 -2.95
C LEU A 55 9.23 32.82 -2.79
N SER A 56 8.52 33.75 -3.43
CA SER A 56 7.06 33.79 -3.42
C SER A 56 6.45 32.52 -4.03
N VAL A 57 6.98 32.04 -5.16
CA VAL A 57 6.54 30.78 -5.77
C VAL A 57 6.77 29.60 -4.82
N LEU A 58 7.94 29.56 -4.17
CA LEU A 58 8.25 28.51 -3.20
C LEU A 58 7.29 28.53 -2.00
N ILE A 59 6.95 29.72 -1.47
CA ILE A 59 5.98 29.88 -0.39
C ILE A 59 4.59 29.39 -0.82
N VAL A 60 4.11 29.77 -2.01
CA VAL A 60 2.80 29.35 -2.53
C VAL A 60 2.74 27.83 -2.72
N LEU A 61 3.81 27.22 -3.23
CA LEU A 61 3.92 25.76 -3.34
C LEU A 61 3.85 25.09 -1.97
N LEU A 62 4.57 25.63 -0.98
CA LEU A 62 4.60 25.09 0.38
C LEU A 62 3.21 25.17 1.05
N ILE A 63 2.52 26.31 0.93
CA ILE A 63 1.15 26.49 1.44
C ILE A 63 0.20 25.51 0.76
N SER A 64 0.35 25.31 -0.55
CA SER A 64 -0.51 24.38 -1.32
C SER A 64 -0.30 22.92 -0.89
N ILE A 65 0.95 22.52 -0.64
CA ILE A 65 1.29 21.18 -0.13
C ILE A 65 0.73 20.98 1.29
N ILE A 66 0.94 21.94 2.20
CA ILE A 66 0.41 21.86 3.57
C ILE A 66 -1.12 21.79 3.55
N GLY A 67 -1.77 22.69 2.80
CA GLY A 67 -3.23 22.70 2.68
C GLY A 67 -3.80 21.41 2.10
N PHE A 68 -3.09 20.76 1.17
CA PHE A 68 -3.48 19.45 0.66
C PHE A 68 -3.41 18.35 1.73
N PHE A 69 -2.33 18.31 2.52
CA PHE A 69 -2.19 17.32 3.61
C PHE A 69 -3.22 17.55 4.72
N GLU A 70 -3.45 18.79 5.12
CA GLU A 70 -4.45 19.14 6.14
C GLU A 70 -5.87 18.83 5.67
N TYR A 71 -6.19 19.10 4.40
CA TYR A 71 -7.47 18.70 3.80
C TYR A 71 -7.65 17.19 3.80
N ARG A 72 -6.62 16.42 3.42
CA ARG A 72 -6.67 14.94 3.46
C ARG A 72 -6.89 14.43 4.87
N ASP A 73 -6.20 14.97 5.86
CA ASP A 73 -6.34 14.57 7.26
C ASP A 73 -7.76 14.89 7.78
N HIS A 74 -8.28 16.09 7.50
CA HIS A 74 -9.64 16.47 7.87
C HIS A 74 -10.70 15.54 7.23
N VAL A 75 -10.54 15.20 5.94
CA VAL A 75 -11.43 14.24 5.26
C VAL A 75 -11.35 12.87 5.93
N PHE A 76 -10.15 12.38 6.23
CA PHE A 76 -9.94 11.09 6.90
C PHE A 76 -10.58 11.04 8.30
N GLN A 77 -10.41 12.10 9.11
CA GLN A 77 -11.04 12.21 10.42
C GLN A 77 -12.57 12.19 10.32
N LYS A 78 -13.14 12.99 9.41
CA LYS A 78 -14.60 13.02 9.19
C LYS A 78 -15.15 11.64 8.83
N GLN A 79 -14.48 10.93 7.92
CA GLN A 79 -14.89 9.59 7.50
C GLN A 79 -14.73 8.56 8.63
N THR A 80 -13.68 8.70 9.44
CA THR A 80 -13.47 7.85 10.62
C THR A 80 -14.61 8.02 11.62
N SER A 81 -14.98 9.27 11.92
CA SER A 81 -16.13 9.55 12.81
C SER A 81 -17.45 9.00 12.26
N ALA A 82 -17.68 9.12 10.95
CA ALA A 82 -18.88 8.57 10.31
C ALA A 82 -18.92 7.03 10.41
N LEU A 83 -17.79 6.35 10.15
CA LEU A 83 -17.70 4.90 10.34
C LEU A 83 -17.91 4.49 11.79
N GLU A 84 -17.33 5.21 12.74
CA GLU A 84 -17.49 4.94 14.16
C GLU A 84 -18.94 5.12 14.64
N GLU A 85 -19.65 6.11 14.10
CA GLU A 85 -21.07 6.31 14.37
C GLU A 85 -21.91 5.13 13.85
N ILE A 86 -21.65 4.66 12.63
CA ILE A 86 -22.28 3.45 12.06
C ILE A 86 -22.03 2.26 12.98
N GLN A 87 -20.77 2.00 13.34
CA GLN A 87 -20.39 0.86 14.18
C GLN A 87 -20.97 0.96 15.60
N ARG A 88 -21.04 2.16 16.18
CA ARG A 88 -21.68 2.40 17.48
C ARG A 88 -23.17 2.07 17.40
N LYS A 89 -23.87 2.55 16.36
CA LYS A 89 -25.28 2.28 16.12
C LYS A 89 -25.55 0.78 15.98
N HIS A 90 -24.68 0.04 15.28
CA HIS A 90 -24.77 -1.43 15.15
C HIS A 90 -24.71 -2.13 16.52
N ARG A 91 -23.80 -1.70 17.41
CA ARG A 91 -23.64 -2.25 18.76
C ARG A 91 -24.80 -1.90 19.70
N GLU A 92 -25.25 -0.65 19.69
CA GLU A 92 -26.28 -0.16 20.64
C GLU A 92 -27.68 -0.64 20.30
N LYS A 93 -28.02 -0.74 19.01
CA LYS A 93 -29.39 -1.00 18.54
C LYS A 93 -29.62 -2.43 18.06
N SER A 94 -28.64 -3.33 18.23
CA SER A 94 -28.70 -4.73 17.78
C SER A 94 -29.27 -4.87 16.37
N ILE A 95 -28.70 -4.10 15.43
CA ILE A 95 -29.18 -4.03 14.05
C ILE A 95 -29.00 -5.39 13.35
N PRO A 96 -29.98 -5.87 12.56
CA PRO A 96 -29.84 -7.11 11.80
C PRO A 96 -28.60 -7.10 10.88
N THR A 97 -27.93 -8.23 10.72
CA THR A 97 -26.69 -8.36 9.94
C THR A 97 -26.82 -7.80 8.52
N ASP A 98 -27.94 -8.05 7.82
CA ASP A 98 -28.18 -7.53 6.46
C ASP A 98 -28.22 -5.99 6.40
N ALA A 99 -28.77 -5.35 7.43
CA ALA A 99 -28.79 -3.89 7.53
C ALA A 99 -27.39 -3.35 7.89
N GLN A 100 -26.61 -4.07 8.70
CA GLN A 100 -25.21 -3.69 8.95
C GLN A 100 -24.36 -3.74 7.67
N ILE A 101 -24.57 -4.79 6.87
CA ILE A 101 -23.93 -4.94 5.55
C ILE A 101 -24.29 -3.76 4.65
N ALA A 102 -25.58 -3.44 4.52
CA ALA A 102 -26.05 -2.33 3.68
C ALA A 102 -25.45 -0.97 4.11
N ASP A 103 -25.38 -0.70 5.41
CA ASP A 103 -24.78 0.52 5.95
C ASP A 103 -23.28 0.63 5.56
N LEU A 104 -22.52 -0.47 5.70
CA LEU A 104 -21.09 -0.50 5.38
C LEU A 104 -20.81 -0.46 3.87
N GLU A 105 -21.64 -1.10 3.05
CA GLU A 105 -21.54 -1.00 1.59
C GLU A 105 -21.86 0.42 1.09
N SER A 106 -22.85 1.08 1.71
CA SER A 106 -23.15 2.48 1.45
C SER A 106 -21.98 3.38 1.83
N PHE A 107 -21.35 3.14 2.99
CA PHE A 107 -20.16 3.87 3.43
C PHE A 107 -19.00 3.73 2.43
N LEU A 108 -18.72 2.51 1.96
CA LEU A 108 -17.68 2.28 0.93
C LEU A 108 -17.95 3.03 -0.37
N LYS A 109 -19.22 3.08 -0.80
CA LYS A 109 -19.62 3.70 -2.07
C LYS A 109 -19.56 5.23 -2.02
N ASN A 110 -19.99 5.82 -0.91
CA ASN A 110 -20.28 7.25 -0.85
C ASN A 110 -19.25 8.04 -0.04
N GLU A 111 -18.57 7.41 0.92
CA GLU A 111 -17.84 8.12 1.95
C GLU A 111 -16.38 7.72 2.09
N SER A 112 -15.92 6.57 1.57
CA SER A 112 -14.54 6.13 1.84
C SER A 112 -13.46 6.80 0.97
N SER A 113 -12.36 7.26 1.59
CA SER A 113 -11.15 7.78 0.91
C SER A 113 -10.12 6.71 0.54
N GLY A 114 -10.45 5.42 0.65
CA GLY A 114 -9.50 4.32 0.40
C GLY A 114 -8.75 3.89 1.66
N ASP A 115 -8.28 4.83 2.48
CA ASP A 115 -7.50 4.54 3.69
C ASP A 115 -8.33 3.75 4.74
N LEU A 116 -9.65 3.90 4.73
CA LEU A 116 -10.57 3.14 5.61
C LEU A 116 -11.12 1.86 4.97
N ASN A 117 -10.89 1.63 3.67
CA ASN A 117 -11.45 0.49 2.96
C ASN A 117 -11.06 -0.83 3.62
N LEU A 118 -9.81 -0.97 4.03
CA LEU A 118 -9.31 -2.19 4.66
C LEU A 118 -10.13 -2.57 5.90
N ARG A 119 -10.41 -1.60 6.77
CA ARG A 119 -11.21 -1.81 7.98
C ARG A 119 -12.62 -2.25 7.64
N VAL A 120 -13.24 -1.58 6.66
CA VAL A 120 -14.61 -1.87 6.25
C VAL A 120 -14.73 -3.21 5.52
N TRP A 121 -13.78 -3.55 4.65
CA TRP A 121 -13.74 -4.85 3.96
C TRP A 121 -13.60 -6.01 4.94
N LYS A 122 -12.79 -5.87 5.99
CA LYS A 122 -12.69 -6.87 7.06
C LYS A 122 -14.04 -7.07 7.76
N ASP A 123 -14.71 -5.98 8.10
CA ASP A 123 -16.01 -6.04 8.78
C ASP A 123 -17.09 -6.64 7.87
N LEU A 124 -17.14 -6.23 6.60
CA LEU A 124 -18.04 -6.81 5.60
C LEU A 124 -17.78 -8.30 5.39
N SER A 125 -16.50 -8.72 5.28
CA SER A 125 -16.17 -10.14 5.18
C SER A 125 -16.75 -10.94 6.34
N ARG A 126 -16.58 -10.45 7.57
CA ARG A 126 -17.10 -11.12 8.77
C ARG A 126 -18.63 -11.23 8.71
N LEU A 127 -19.32 -10.14 8.41
CA LEU A 127 -20.78 -10.11 8.35
C LEU A 127 -21.32 -11.02 7.21
N TYR A 128 -20.66 -11.07 6.07
CA TYR A 128 -21.02 -11.98 4.99
C TYR A 128 -20.74 -13.46 5.33
N ALA A 129 -19.67 -13.74 6.08
CA ALA A 129 -19.42 -15.08 6.60
C ALA A 129 -20.50 -15.52 7.62
N GLU A 130 -20.97 -14.61 8.49
CA GLU A 130 -22.06 -14.87 9.43
C GLU A 130 -23.38 -15.23 8.71
N THR A 131 -23.63 -14.63 7.55
CA THR A 131 -24.80 -14.96 6.69
C THR A 131 -24.55 -16.14 5.75
N LYS A 132 -23.42 -16.84 5.89
CA LYS A 132 -22.98 -17.96 5.02
C LYS A 132 -22.80 -17.58 3.55
N ASN A 133 -22.70 -16.30 3.24
CA ASN A 133 -22.34 -15.83 1.91
C ASN A 133 -20.81 -15.78 1.78
N TRP A 134 -20.20 -16.96 1.67
CA TRP A 134 -18.75 -17.10 1.60
C TRP A 134 -18.13 -16.47 0.34
N GLU A 135 -18.91 -16.27 -0.73
CA GLU A 135 -18.44 -15.72 -1.99
C GLU A 135 -18.07 -14.25 -1.79
N LYS A 136 -19.02 -13.48 -1.28
CA LYS A 136 -18.79 -12.07 -0.92
C LYS A 136 -17.80 -11.94 0.23
N ALA A 137 -17.85 -12.84 1.22
CA ALA A 137 -16.88 -12.81 2.30
C ALA A 137 -15.43 -12.93 1.78
N ALA A 138 -15.18 -13.90 0.89
CA ALA A 138 -13.89 -14.08 0.26
C ALA A 138 -13.51 -12.91 -0.64
N GLU A 139 -14.45 -12.34 -1.40
CA GLU A 139 -14.20 -11.16 -2.25
C GLU A 139 -13.69 -9.96 -1.43
N TYR A 140 -14.30 -9.68 -0.27
CA TYR A 140 -13.84 -8.59 0.59
C TYR A 140 -12.49 -8.88 1.25
N LEU A 141 -12.18 -10.13 1.60
CA LEU A 141 -10.84 -10.49 2.09
C LEU A 141 -9.77 -10.40 1.00
N GLU A 142 -10.09 -10.75 -0.24
CA GLU A 142 -9.18 -10.57 -1.37
C GLU A 142 -8.87 -9.08 -1.57
N LYS A 143 -9.89 -8.21 -1.53
CA LYS A 143 -9.70 -6.75 -1.57
C LYS A 143 -8.81 -6.27 -0.41
N ALA A 144 -9.06 -6.76 0.81
CA ALA A 144 -8.25 -6.47 1.98
C ALA A 144 -6.79 -6.89 1.82
N GLY A 145 -6.53 -8.13 1.40
CA GLY A 145 -5.19 -8.64 1.14
C GLY A 145 -4.48 -7.85 0.03
N THR A 146 -5.19 -7.53 -1.06
CA THR A 146 -4.62 -6.76 -2.18
C THR A 146 -4.19 -5.37 -1.75
N GLY A 147 -4.95 -4.71 -0.87
CA GLY A 147 -4.63 -3.38 -0.33
C GLY A 147 -3.50 -3.35 0.70
N ILE A 148 -2.93 -4.50 1.09
CA ILE A 148 -1.80 -4.58 2.03
C ILE A 148 -0.52 -4.87 1.26
N ASP A 149 0.45 -3.98 1.38
CA ASP A 149 1.81 -4.23 0.88
C ASP A 149 2.69 -4.91 1.93
N THR A 150 2.61 -4.43 3.17
CA THR A 150 3.37 -4.95 4.32
C THR A 150 2.54 -4.90 5.60
N PRO A 151 2.69 -5.86 6.53
CA PRO A 151 3.56 -7.04 6.48
C PRO A 151 2.99 -8.14 5.57
N LYS A 152 3.87 -8.93 4.94
CA LYS A 152 3.48 -9.97 3.96
C LYS A 152 2.67 -11.09 4.59
N GLU A 153 2.90 -11.35 5.87
CA GLU A 153 2.23 -12.35 6.70
C GLU A 153 0.75 -11.99 6.86
N LEU A 154 0.45 -10.71 7.06
CA LEU A 154 -0.93 -10.23 7.16
C LEU A 154 -1.63 -10.34 5.81
N LYS A 155 -0.95 -9.97 4.72
CA LYS A 155 -1.46 -10.19 3.36
C LYS A 155 -1.77 -11.67 3.12
N ALA A 156 -0.84 -12.55 3.45
CA ALA A 156 -1.00 -14.00 3.33
C ALA A 156 -2.19 -14.51 4.14
N TYR A 157 -2.40 -13.99 5.36
CA TYR A 157 -3.54 -14.34 6.22
C TYR A 157 -4.89 -14.02 5.57
N TYR A 158 -5.03 -12.84 4.97
CA TYR A 158 -6.27 -12.48 4.27
C TYR A 158 -6.55 -13.38 3.07
N PHE A 159 -5.54 -13.68 2.24
CA PHE A 159 -5.69 -14.64 1.15
C PHE A 159 -5.99 -16.05 1.66
N TYR A 160 -5.35 -16.50 2.73
CA TYR A 160 -5.63 -17.82 3.31
C TYR A 160 -7.09 -17.97 3.75
N ILE A 161 -7.66 -16.97 4.44
CA ILE A 161 -9.08 -17.02 4.84
C ILE A 161 -10.00 -16.93 3.61
N ALA A 162 -9.67 -16.10 2.62
CA ALA A 162 -10.42 -16.06 1.35
C ALA A 162 -10.44 -17.45 0.70
N GLY A 163 -9.30 -18.15 0.69
CA GLY A 163 -9.17 -19.52 0.22
C GLY A 163 -10.07 -20.49 0.99
N ASN A 164 -10.13 -20.39 2.33
CA ASN A 164 -11.02 -21.22 3.17
C ASN A 164 -12.49 -21.02 2.79
N TYR A 165 -12.92 -19.77 2.64
CA TYR A 165 -14.31 -19.45 2.28
C TYR A 165 -14.68 -19.93 0.88
N ARG A 166 -13.76 -19.85 -0.09
CA ARG A 166 -13.97 -20.34 -1.45
C ARG A 166 -13.97 -21.86 -1.53
N ASP A 167 -13.12 -22.50 -0.76
CA ASP A 167 -13.09 -23.96 -0.63
C ASP A 167 -14.38 -24.48 -0.01
N GLN A 168 -14.91 -23.80 1.02
CA GLN A 168 -16.21 -24.11 1.62
C GLN A 168 -17.38 -24.01 0.63
N GLN A 169 -17.25 -23.16 -0.39
CA GLN A 169 -18.20 -23.05 -1.50
C GLN A 169 -17.89 -23.92 -2.70
N THR A 170 -16.89 -24.80 -2.62
CA THR A 170 -16.43 -25.63 -3.73
C THR A 170 -15.94 -24.84 -4.96
N ASN A 171 -15.60 -23.55 -4.78
CA ASN A 171 -14.91 -22.76 -5.79
C ASN A 171 -13.40 -23.08 -5.76
N ILE A 172 -13.08 -24.32 -6.15
CA ILE A 172 -11.73 -24.90 -6.10
C ILE A 172 -10.70 -24.07 -6.88
N PRO A 173 -10.99 -23.54 -8.08
CA PRO A 173 -10.00 -22.78 -8.84
C PRO A 173 -9.53 -21.52 -8.10
N LYS A 174 -10.46 -20.71 -7.58
CA LYS A 174 -10.09 -19.49 -6.84
C LYS A 174 -9.52 -19.79 -5.47
N ALA A 175 -10.02 -20.82 -4.77
CA ALA A 175 -9.44 -21.24 -3.49
C ALA A 175 -7.96 -21.63 -3.66
N LEU A 176 -7.65 -22.37 -4.72
CA LEU A 176 -6.26 -22.74 -5.04
C LEU A 176 -5.39 -21.52 -5.33
N GLU A 177 -5.91 -20.53 -6.05
CA GLU A 177 -5.19 -19.26 -6.30
C GLU A 177 -4.86 -18.55 -4.98
N ASP A 178 -5.85 -18.40 -4.10
CA ASP A 178 -5.67 -17.75 -2.80
C ASP A 178 -4.63 -18.46 -1.92
N TYR A 179 -4.69 -19.79 -1.81
CA TYR A 179 -3.70 -20.55 -1.05
C TYR A 179 -2.30 -20.49 -1.68
N LYS A 180 -2.20 -20.42 -3.01
CA LYS A 180 -0.93 -20.21 -3.71
C LYS A 180 -0.34 -18.83 -3.39
N ILE A 181 -1.16 -17.79 -3.36
CA ILE A 181 -0.73 -16.45 -2.97
C ILE A 181 -0.22 -16.47 -1.52
N ALA A 182 -1.02 -17.01 -0.60
CA ALA A 182 -0.64 -17.11 0.81
C ALA A 182 0.66 -17.89 1.03
N SER A 183 0.78 -19.09 0.45
CA SER A 183 1.99 -19.92 0.59
C SER A 183 3.23 -19.30 -0.05
N THR A 184 3.08 -18.58 -1.17
CA THR A 184 4.19 -17.88 -1.83
C THR A 184 4.69 -16.71 -0.99
N LEU A 185 3.78 -15.93 -0.41
CA LEU A 185 4.13 -14.81 0.47
C LEU A 185 4.88 -15.26 1.73
N LEU A 186 4.57 -16.47 2.22
CA LEU A 186 5.19 -17.07 3.39
C LEU A 186 6.45 -17.90 3.08
N ASP A 187 6.83 -18.11 1.81
CA ASP A 187 7.88 -19.07 1.48
C ASP A 187 9.24 -18.67 2.08
N THR A 188 9.51 -17.37 2.20
CA THR A 188 10.73 -16.86 2.83
C THR A 188 10.59 -16.60 4.33
N ASN A 189 9.40 -16.79 4.92
CA ASN A 189 9.16 -16.50 6.33
C ASN A 189 9.59 -17.71 7.19
N THR A 190 10.49 -17.47 8.15
CA THR A 190 11.04 -18.49 9.06
C THR A 190 10.29 -18.62 10.39
N GLU A 191 9.44 -17.66 10.71
CA GLU A 191 8.73 -17.56 12.00
C GLU A 191 7.33 -18.20 11.91
N ALA A 192 6.61 -17.98 10.81
CA ALA A 192 5.25 -18.46 10.56
C ALA A 192 5.20 -19.90 10.02
N LYS A 193 5.99 -20.81 10.62
CA LYS A 193 6.20 -22.18 10.11
C LYS A 193 4.91 -22.99 9.98
N SER A 194 4.07 -23.01 11.02
CA SER A 194 2.79 -23.73 10.98
C SER A 194 1.87 -23.13 9.91
N PHE A 195 1.77 -21.80 9.84
CA PHE A 195 0.92 -21.13 8.86
C PHE A 195 1.40 -21.38 7.41
N LYS A 196 2.71 -21.37 7.19
CA LYS A 196 3.36 -21.76 5.94
C LYS A 196 3.02 -23.21 5.56
N ALA A 197 3.13 -24.13 6.52
CA ALA A 197 2.81 -25.54 6.33
C ALA A 197 1.36 -25.76 5.91
N TRP A 198 0.40 -25.16 6.61
CA TRP A 198 -1.02 -25.22 6.27
C TRP A 198 -1.31 -24.63 4.88
N SER A 199 -0.71 -23.50 4.55
CA SER A 199 -0.88 -22.88 3.22
C SER A 199 -0.41 -23.79 2.09
N PHE A 200 0.75 -24.45 2.24
CA PHE A 200 1.22 -25.45 1.27
C PHE A 200 0.39 -26.73 1.25
N LEU A 201 -0.08 -27.20 2.41
CA LEU A 201 -0.95 -28.37 2.51
C LEU A 201 -2.26 -28.15 1.77
N HIS A 202 -2.95 -27.04 1.99
CA HIS A 202 -4.20 -26.72 1.28
C HIS A 202 -3.98 -26.56 -0.22
N THR A 203 -2.89 -25.91 -0.63
CA THR A 203 -2.46 -25.82 -2.03
C THR A 203 -2.29 -27.21 -2.64
N GLY A 204 -1.51 -28.09 -2.00
CA GLY A 204 -1.24 -29.44 -2.48
C GLY A 204 -2.48 -30.32 -2.52
N ARG A 205 -3.36 -30.23 -1.51
CA ARG A 205 -4.65 -30.94 -1.46
C ARG A 205 -5.54 -30.55 -2.64
N LEU A 206 -5.66 -29.25 -2.94
CA LEU A 206 -6.50 -28.78 -4.05
C LEU A 206 -5.88 -29.09 -5.42
N GLN A 207 -4.56 -29.03 -5.56
CA GLN A 207 -3.88 -29.52 -6.77
C GLN A 207 -4.14 -31.00 -7.01
N PHE A 208 -4.08 -31.82 -5.95
CA PHE A 208 -4.38 -33.24 -6.08
C PHE A 208 -5.84 -33.47 -6.49
N ALA A 209 -6.79 -32.77 -5.87
CA ALA A 209 -8.21 -32.86 -6.19
C ALA A 209 -8.54 -32.42 -7.63
N SER A 210 -7.79 -31.45 -8.17
CA SER A 210 -7.93 -30.97 -9.56
C SER A 210 -7.15 -31.79 -10.58
N GLY A 211 -6.41 -32.83 -10.16
CA GLY A 211 -5.66 -33.72 -11.04
C GLY A 211 -4.20 -33.29 -11.31
N ASP A 212 -3.75 -32.15 -10.78
CA ASP A 212 -2.36 -31.70 -10.83
C ASP A 212 -1.50 -32.49 -9.82
N LYS A 213 -1.27 -33.78 -10.11
CA LYS A 213 -0.48 -34.68 -9.24
C LYS A 213 0.95 -34.19 -9.04
N ALA A 214 1.57 -33.62 -10.07
CA ALA A 214 2.95 -33.14 -10.01
C ALA A 214 3.08 -31.91 -9.11
N GLY A 215 2.21 -30.91 -9.30
CA GLY A 215 2.16 -29.74 -8.44
C GLY A 215 1.78 -30.08 -7.01
N ALA A 216 0.82 -30.99 -6.81
CA ALA A 216 0.44 -31.48 -5.50
C ALA A 216 1.64 -32.09 -4.75
N LYS A 217 2.39 -32.99 -5.41
CA LYS A 217 3.59 -33.60 -4.84
C LYS A 217 4.60 -32.54 -4.40
N LEU A 218 4.89 -31.55 -5.25
CA LEU A 218 5.82 -30.46 -4.93
C LEU A 218 5.37 -29.65 -3.70
N SER A 219 4.10 -29.24 -3.65
CA SER A 219 3.56 -28.46 -2.54
C SER A 219 3.57 -29.25 -1.22
N LEU A 220 3.19 -30.53 -1.26
CA LEU A 220 3.17 -31.39 -0.07
C LEU A 220 4.59 -31.72 0.43
N GLU A 221 5.55 -31.92 -0.48
CA GLU A 221 6.97 -32.07 -0.09
C GLU A 221 7.51 -30.81 0.59
N LYS A 222 7.09 -29.61 0.16
CA LYS A 222 7.48 -28.37 0.85
C LYS A 222 7.01 -28.36 2.31
N VAL A 223 5.84 -28.92 2.63
CA VAL A 223 5.37 -29.06 4.02
C VAL A 223 6.34 -29.89 4.86
N LEU A 224 6.78 -31.03 4.33
CA LEU A 224 7.69 -31.94 5.04
C LEU A 224 9.09 -31.36 5.25
N ARG A 225 9.52 -30.46 4.36
CA ARG A 225 10.82 -29.76 4.44
C ARG A 225 10.84 -28.58 5.40
N ILE A 226 9.72 -28.22 6.03
CA ILE A 226 9.69 -27.16 7.03
C ILE A 226 10.27 -27.69 8.34
N ASP A 227 11.43 -27.16 8.74
CA ASP A 227 12.08 -27.53 10.00
C ASP A 227 11.32 -26.96 11.19
N GLY A 228 11.09 -27.79 12.21
CA GLY A 228 10.38 -27.44 13.43
C GLY A 228 9.86 -28.70 14.10
N GLU A 229 10.17 -28.85 15.37
CA GLU A 229 9.76 -29.96 16.23
C GLU A 229 9.00 -29.39 17.45
N GLY A 230 8.03 -30.13 17.96
CA GLY A 230 7.27 -29.73 19.15
C GLY A 230 6.26 -28.61 18.89
N LEU A 231 5.83 -28.45 17.63
CA LEU A 231 4.75 -27.54 17.23
C LEU A 231 3.58 -28.39 16.73
N ASP A 232 2.60 -28.65 17.59
CA ASP A 232 1.48 -29.55 17.31
C ASP A 232 0.81 -29.28 15.94
N ASP A 233 0.55 -28.01 15.62
CA ASP A 233 -0.06 -27.62 14.33
C ASP A 233 0.82 -27.95 13.11
N LEU A 234 2.14 -27.87 13.25
CA LEU A 234 3.09 -28.20 12.17
C LEU A 234 3.16 -29.71 11.97
N ASP A 235 3.20 -30.45 13.06
CA ASP A 235 3.24 -31.91 13.04
C ASP A 235 1.95 -32.49 12.46
N GLU A 236 0.80 -31.90 12.75
CA GLU A 236 -0.47 -32.24 12.11
C GLU A 236 -0.42 -31.99 10.59
N ALA A 237 0.03 -30.80 10.17
CA ALA A 237 0.13 -30.49 8.75
C ALA A 237 1.07 -31.46 8.01
N LYS A 238 2.19 -31.84 8.63
CA LYS A 238 3.13 -32.85 8.10
C LYS A 238 2.52 -34.24 8.01
N LEU A 239 1.75 -34.65 9.01
CA LEU A 239 1.06 -35.94 9.01
C LEU A 239 0.04 -36.01 7.86
N GLN A 240 -0.78 -34.97 7.71
CA GLN A 240 -1.75 -34.88 6.62
C GLN A 240 -1.06 -34.83 5.24
N ALA A 241 0.04 -34.10 5.11
CA ALA A 241 0.83 -34.05 3.88
C ALA A 241 1.41 -35.43 3.51
N THR A 242 1.94 -36.16 4.51
CA THR A 242 2.46 -37.53 4.33
C THR A 242 1.36 -38.47 3.84
N TYR A 243 0.18 -38.41 4.44
CA TYR A 243 -0.97 -39.21 4.01
C TYR A 243 -1.33 -38.94 2.54
N LEU A 244 -1.41 -37.67 2.13
CA LEU A 244 -1.72 -37.29 0.75
C LEU A 244 -0.61 -37.74 -0.24
N LEU A 245 0.66 -37.65 0.15
CA LEU A 245 1.78 -38.15 -0.67
C LEU A 245 1.74 -39.67 -0.86
N LEU A 246 1.39 -40.43 0.18
CA LEU A 246 1.19 -41.88 0.06
C LEU A 246 0.02 -42.22 -0.89
N LYS A 247 -1.05 -41.44 -0.82
CA LYS A 247 -2.20 -41.60 -1.71
C LYS A 247 -1.84 -41.30 -3.16
N LEU A 248 -1.04 -40.25 -3.41
CA LEU A 248 -0.49 -39.91 -4.73
C LEU A 248 0.37 -41.04 -5.31
N GLY A 249 1.24 -41.65 -4.50
CA GLY A 249 2.12 -42.74 -4.95
C GLY A 249 1.39 -44.05 -5.27
N LYS A 250 0.17 -44.24 -4.76
CA LYS A 250 -0.69 -45.39 -5.06
C LYS A 250 -1.61 -45.17 -6.27
N SER A 251 -1.73 -43.94 -6.77
CA SER A 251 -2.69 -43.52 -7.81
C SER A 251 -2.04 -43.26 -9.16
#